data_AF-R7PP58-F1
#
_entry.id   AF-R7PP58-F1
#
_cell.length_a   1.000
_cell.length_b   1.000
_cell.length_c   1.000
_cell.angle_alpha   90.00
_cell.angle_beta   90.00
_cell.angle_gamma   90.00
#
_symmetry.space_group_name_H-M   'P 1'
#
loop_
_entity.id
_entity.type
_entity.pdbx_description
1 polymer ?
#
loop_
_entity_poly.entity_id
_entity_poly.type
_entity_poly.pdbx_seq_one_letter_code
_entity_poly.pdbx_strand_id
1 'polypeptide(L)'
;MNNLYVLIVVAILAAVIVIKCRKESSTEPVKNDAHDEPLPDLKVKTNLNNEVYWYEGDLKRKGFMVIKNGLQIFDENGELVLDLTTHLTKILGTVDIPKTNGRLTDARIAGGTLWYTVAKLNDYKACYGMTSYNKETFLPKITQEGNDIVWKYKDGDSGKFRTGLTLIYGVF
;
A
#
# COMPACT_ATOMS: atom_id res chain seq x y z
N MET A 1 59.86 -25.44 20.94
CA MET A 1 59.00 -24.49 20.20
C MET A 1 57.57 -24.89 20.47
N ASN A 2 56.75 -24.10 21.18
CA ASN A 2 55.29 -24.30 21.20
C ASN A 2 54.50 -23.21 21.96
N ASN A 3 55.06 -22.51 22.95
CA ASN A 3 54.27 -21.51 23.68
C ASN A 3 54.12 -20.16 22.97
N LEU A 4 55.14 -19.72 22.23
CA LEU A 4 55.09 -18.44 21.50
C LEU A 4 54.11 -18.48 20.31
N TYR A 5 54.06 -19.60 19.60
CA TYR A 5 53.15 -19.78 18.45
C TYR A 5 51.68 -19.87 18.89
N VAL A 6 51.42 -20.56 20.00
CA VAL A 6 50.07 -20.65 20.59
C VAL A 6 49.58 -19.26 21.03
N LEU A 7 50.44 -18.43 21.64
CA LEU A 7 50.07 -17.07 22.05
C LEU A 7 49.73 -16.17 20.85
N ILE A 8 50.47 -16.28 19.74
CA ILE A 8 50.20 -15.51 18.52
C ILE A 8 48.86 -15.92 17.89
N VAL A 9 48.56 -17.22 17.84
CA VAL A 9 47.29 -17.72 17.28
C VAL A 9 46.09 -17.28 18.14
N VAL A 10 46.21 -17.31 19.47
CA VAL A 10 45.17 -16.82 20.39
C VAL A 10 44.94 -15.32 20.24
N ALA A 11 46.01 -14.53 20.07
CA ALA A 11 45.90 -13.08 19.87
C ALA A 11 45.19 -12.73 18.55
N ILE A 12 45.47 -13.47 17.47
CA ILE A 12 44.81 -13.29 16.17
C ILE A 12 43.32 -13.66 16.26
N LEU A 13 42.99 -14.77 16.93
CA LEU A 13 41.60 -15.17 17.15
C LEU A 13 40.83 -14.13 17.96
N ALA A 14 41.43 -13.62 19.04
CA ALA A 14 40.82 -12.57 19.85
C ALA A 14 40.59 -11.29 19.03
N ALA A 15 41.57 -10.88 18.20
CA ALA A 15 41.44 -9.71 17.34
C ALA A 15 40.32 -9.87 16.30
N VAL A 16 40.19 -11.05 15.68
CA VAL A 16 39.12 -11.33 14.70
C VAL A 16 37.73 -11.32 15.37
N ILE A 17 37.61 -11.86 16.59
CA ILE A 17 36.36 -11.81 17.36
C ILE A 17 35.98 -10.37 17.68
N VAL A 18 36.92 -9.56 18.16
CA VAL A 18 36.67 -8.14 18.48
C VAL A 18 36.27 -7.34 17.23
N ILE A 19 36.92 -7.56 16.09
CA ILE A 19 36.57 -6.90 14.82
C ILE A 19 35.18 -7.32 14.34
N LYS A 20 34.81 -8.61 14.49
CA LYS A 20 33.50 -9.11 14.09
C LYS A 20 32.38 -8.57 15.00
N CYS A 21 32.62 -8.52 16.31
CA CYS A 21 31.68 -7.91 17.27
C CYS A 21 31.52 -6.39 17.07
N ARG A 22 32.57 -5.68 16.60
CA ARG A 22 32.48 -4.24 16.31
C ARG A 22 31.69 -3.91 15.04
N LYS A 23 31.47 -4.88 14.14
CA LYS A 23 30.76 -4.69 12.86
C LYS A 23 29.25 -4.88 12.97
N GLU A 24 28.74 -5.29 14.13
CA GLU A 24 27.34 -5.04 14.51
C GLU A 24 27.19 -3.56 14.86
N SER A 25 27.26 -2.76 13.80
CA SER A 25 26.81 -1.37 13.76
C SER A 25 25.37 -1.34 14.27
N SER A 26 25.20 -0.67 15.41
CA SER A 26 23.97 -0.09 15.91
C SER A 26 22.95 0.15 14.80
N THR A 27 22.01 -0.77 14.68
CA THR A 27 20.66 -0.42 14.26
C THR A 27 19.89 -0.53 15.56
N GLU A 28 19.64 0.61 16.22
CA GLU A 28 18.59 0.61 17.22
C GLU A 28 17.36 -0.02 16.55
N PRO A 29 16.74 -1.05 17.16
CA PRO A 29 15.49 -1.55 16.62
C PRO A 29 14.56 -0.34 16.59
N VAL A 30 14.07 0.03 15.39
CA VAL A 30 12.87 0.85 15.30
C VAL A 30 11.87 0.11 16.17
N LYS A 31 11.55 0.69 17.33
CA LYS A 31 10.38 0.26 18.07
C LYS A 31 9.24 0.48 17.09
N ASN A 32 8.78 -0.62 16.50
CA ASN A 32 7.42 -0.68 16.03
C ASN A 32 6.61 -0.56 17.31
N ASP A 33 6.36 0.68 17.72
CA ASP A 33 5.23 0.98 18.58
C ASP A 33 4.02 0.61 17.72
N ALA A 34 3.71 -0.69 17.71
CA ALA A 34 2.39 -1.16 17.36
C ALA A 34 1.49 -0.49 18.39
N HIS A 35 0.93 0.65 18.01
CA HIS A 35 -0.25 1.16 18.67
C HIS A 35 -1.36 0.14 18.39
N ASP A 36 -1.42 -0.89 19.23
CA ASP A 36 -2.52 -1.85 19.31
C ASP A 36 -3.79 -1.19 19.89
N GLU A 37 -3.66 0.03 20.40
CA GLU A 37 -4.81 0.88 20.65
C GLU A 37 -5.24 1.53 19.33
N PRO A 38 -6.53 1.41 18.94
CA PRO A 38 -7.07 2.24 17.89
C PRO A 38 -6.68 3.67 18.21
N LEU A 39 -6.05 4.38 17.24
CA LEU A 39 -5.84 5.82 17.34
C LEU A 39 -7.13 6.41 17.92
N PRO A 40 -7.05 7.20 19.01
CA PRO A 40 -8.25 7.74 19.64
C PRO A 40 -9.05 8.36 18.51
N ASP A 41 -10.28 7.86 18.35
CA ASP A 41 -11.21 8.30 17.33
C ASP A 41 -11.17 9.82 17.39
N LEU A 42 -10.54 10.46 16.40
CA LEU A 42 -10.32 11.91 16.42
C LEU A 42 -11.68 12.50 16.10
N LYS A 43 -12.55 12.49 17.11
CA LYS A 43 -13.81 13.20 17.14
C LYS A 43 -13.45 14.65 17.32
N VAL A 44 -12.85 15.24 16.29
CA VAL A 44 -12.95 16.67 16.09
C VAL A 44 -14.44 16.90 15.94
N LYS A 45 -15.07 17.42 17.00
CA LYS A 45 -16.27 18.23 16.83
C LYS A 45 -15.81 19.42 16.01
N THR A 46 -15.75 19.25 14.70
CA THR A 46 -15.74 20.40 13.83
C THR A 46 -17.09 21.04 14.09
N ASN A 47 -17.10 22.15 14.83
CA ASN A 47 -18.25 23.02 14.91
C ASN A 47 -18.49 23.53 13.47
N LEU A 48 -19.18 22.73 12.64
CA LEU A 48 -19.44 23.04 11.22
C LEU A 48 -20.57 24.06 11.04
N ASN A 49 -20.84 24.87 12.06
CA ASN A 49 -21.75 26.00 12.00
C ASN A 49 -20.98 27.33 12.14
N ASN A 50 -19.71 27.37 11.72
CA ASN A 50 -18.98 28.62 11.65
C ASN A 50 -19.63 29.49 10.56
N GLU A 51 -20.22 30.61 10.98
CA GLU A 51 -20.73 31.63 10.08
C GLU A 51 -19.57 32.22 9.29
N VAL A 52 -19.62 32.09 7.97
CA VAL A 52 -18.65 32.68 7.05
C VAL A 52 -19.29 33.83 6.30
N TYR A 53 -18.44 34.79 5.93
CA TYR A 53 -18.81 35.92 5.09
C TYR A 53 -17.99 35.87 3.81
N TRP A 54 -18.64 36.09 2.68
CA TRP A 54 -17.98 36.27 1.38
C TRP A 54 -18.53 37.51 0.69
N TYR A 55 -17.79 38.04 -0.27
CA TYR A 55 -18.17 39.22 -1.04
C TYR A 55 -18.47 38.83 -2.48
N GLU A 56 -19.64 39.23 -2.97
CA GLU A 56 -19.99 39.20 -4.40
C GLU A 56 -19.98 40.65 -4.90
N GLY A 57 -18.83 41.09 -5.43
CA GLY A 57 -18.57 42.52 -5.65
C GLY A 57 -18.55 43.28 -4.31
N ASP A 58 -19.32 44.35 -4.20
CA ASP A 58 -19.41 45.16 -2.96
C ASP A 58 -20.42 44.61 -1.94
N LEU A 59 -21.12 43.51 -2.26
CA LEU A 59 -22.18 42.96 -1.42
C LEU A 59 -21.65 41.88 -0.48
N LYS A 60 -21.69 42.18 0.82
CA LYS A 60 -21.38 41.20 1.88
C LYS A 60 -22.50 40.16 2.00
N ARG A 61 -22.16 38.89 1.90
CA ARG A 61 -23.04 37.74 2.10
C ARG A 61 -22.68 37.00 3.38
N LYS A 62 -23.64 36.27 3.93
CA LYS A 62 -23.51 35.47 5.16
C LYS A 62 -24.05 34.07 4.90
N GLY A 63 -23.35 33.06 5.38
CA GLY A 63 -23.80 31.67 5.31
C GLY A 63 -23.01 30.75 6.23
N PHE A 64 -23.25 29.46 6.11
CA PHE A 64 -22.56 28.42 6.88
C PHE A 64 -21.60 27.67 5.96
N MET A 65 -20.37 27.47 6.43
CA MET A 65 -19.38 26.70 5.69
C MET A 65 -19.66 25.20 5.86
N VAL A 66 -20.01 24.53 4.78
CA VAL A 66 -20.11 23.07 4.73
C VAL A 66 -18.80 22.50 4.20
N ILE A 67 -17.91 22.08 5.09
CA ILE A 67 -16.70 21.35 4.73
C ILE A 67 -17.09 19.89 4.44
N LYS A 68 -16.91 19.46 3.19
CA LYS A 68 -17.06 18.06 2.80
C LYS A 68 -15.84 17.24 3.28
N ASN A 69 -16.04 15.96 3.59
CA ASN A 69 -14.97 15.09 4.07
C ASN A 69 -13.93 14.82 2.98
N GLY A 70 -12.69 15.29 3.15
CA GLY A 70 -11.58 15.03 2.21
C GLY A 70 -10.37 15.92 2.45
N LEU A 71 -9.38 15.84 1.55
CA LEU A 71 -8.18 16.68 1.62
C LEU A 71 -8.47 18.02 0.96
N GLN A 72 -8.56 19.05 1.79
CA GLN A 72 -8.72 20.44 1.36
C GLN A 72 -7.53 21.24 1.87
N ILE A 73 -6.84 21.93 0.97
CA ILE A 73 -5.74 22.84 1.30
C ILE A 73 -6.20 24.25 0.98
N PHE A 74 -6.04 25.15 1.95
CA PHE A 74 -6.32 26.57 1.81
C PHE A 74 -5.02 27.37 1.85
N ASP A 75 -4.95 28.47 1.12
CA ASP A 75 -3.83 29.41 1.20
C ASP A 75 -3.94 30.35 2.41
N GLU A 76 -2.99 31.28 2.52
CA GLU A 76 -2.94 32.30 3.58
C GLU A 76 -4.12 33.30 3.55
N ASN A 77 -4.83 33.39 2.44
CA ASN A 77 -6.02 34.23 2.26
C ASN A 77 -7.32 33.47 2.52
N GLY A 78 -7.24 32.16 2.79
CA GLY A 78 -8.40 31.28 2.98
C GLY A 78 -9.03 30.81 1.67
N GLU A 79 -8.34 30.95 0.54
CA GLU A 79 -8.78 30.42 -0.75
C GLU A 79 -8.45 28.93 -0.87
N LEU A 80 -9.41 28.14 -1.38
CA LEU A 80 -9.24 26.70 -1.59
C LEU A 80 -8.29 26.46 -2.78
N VAL A 81 -7.07 26.00 -2.51
CA VAL A 81 -6.04 25.74 -3.52
C VAL A 81 -5.96 24.28 -3.97
N LEU A 82 -6.45 23.34 -3.15
CA LEU A 82 -6.56 21.94 -3.51
C LEU A 82 -7.81 21.33 -2.88
N ASP A 83 -8.63 20.69 -3.70
CA ASP A 83 -9.78 19.89 -3.28
C ASP A 83 -9.64 18.48 -3.85
N LEU A 84 -9.28 17.52 -3.00
CA LEU A 84 -9.28 16.08 -3.32
C LEU A 84 -10.38 15.37 -2.53
N THR A 85 -11.57 15.98 -2.45
CA THR A 85 -12.67 15.49 -1.61
C THR A 85 -13.47 14.35 -2.25
N THR A 86 -13.33 14.13 -3.56
CA THR A 86 -14.20 13.20 -4.31
C THR A 86 -13.54 11.89 -4.74
N HIS A 87 -12.22 11.76 -4.65
CA HIS A 87 -11.48 10.62 -5.23
C HIS A 87 -10.22 10.25 -4.42
N LEU A 88 -10.27 10.42 -3.10
CA LEU A 88 -9.16 10.01 -2.22
C LEU A 88 -8.99 8.49 -2.30
N THR A 89 -7.86 8.06 -2.85
CA THR A 89 -7.46 6.67 -2.95
C THR A 89 -7.50 5.99 -1.58
N LYS A 90 -8.30 4.93 -1.45
CA LYS A 90 -8.39 4.09 -0.24
C LYS A 90 -7.82 2.71 -0.55
N ILE A 91 -6.93 2.21 0.30
CA ILE A 91 -6.51 0.81 0.29
C ILE A 91 -7.58 0.02 1.06
N LEU A 92 -8.21 -0.96 0.41
CA LEU A 92 -9.25 -1.80 1.02
C LEU A 92 -8.69 -3.11 1.56
N GLY A 93 -7.62 -3.63 0.96
CA GLY A 93 -6.91 -4.78 1.48
C GLY A 93 -5.98 -5.44 0.48
N THR A 94 -5.63 -6.68 0.82
CA THR A 94 -4.78 -7.56 0.03
C THR A 94 -5.53 -8.85 -0.26
N VAL A 95 -5.39 -9.42 -1.45
CA VAL A 95 -5.99 -10.71 -1.82
C VAL A 95 -5.01 -11.57 -2.61
N ASP A 96 -4.97 -12.86 -2.26
CA ASP A 96 -4.27 -13.88 -3.04
C ASP A 96 -5.21 -14.49 -4.08
N ILE A 97 -4.84 -14.29 -5.35
CA ILE A 97 -5.50 -14.85 -6.52
C ILE A 97 -4.81 -16.17 -6.90
N PRO A 98 -5.55 -17.29 -6.98
CA PRO A 98 -5.02 -18.57 -7.43
C PRO A 98 -4.87 -18.62 -8.96
N LYS A 99 -4.35 -19.73 -9.50
CA LYS A 99 -4.19 -19.97 -10.96
C LYS A 99 -5.50 -20.24 -11.71
N THR A 100 -6.63 -20.16 -11.02
CA THR A 100 -7.97 -20.42 -11.55
C THR A 100 -8.75 -19.13 -11.65
N ASN A 101 -9.78 -19.11 -12.51
CA ASN A 101 -10.73 -17.99 -12.56
C ASN A 101 -11.48 -17.88 -11.23
N GLY A 102 -11.91 -16.68 -10.88
CA GLY A 102 -12.61 -16.46 -9.63
C GLY A 102 -13.04 -15.03 -9.42
N ARG A 103 -13.54 -14.78 -8.20
CA ARG A 103 -14.02 -13.48 -7.77
C ARG A 103 -13.82 -13.29 -6.27
N LEU A 104 -13.70 -12.02 -5.88
CA LEU A 104 -13.77 -11.54 -4.51
C LEU A 104 -14.88 -10.49 -4.45
N THR A 105 -15.87 -10.71 -3.59
CA THR A 105 -16.90 -9.71 -3.29
C THR A 105 -16.48 -8.88 -2.09
N ASP A 106 -16.50 -7.56 -2.22
CA ASP A 106 -16.27 -6.63 -1.12
C ASP A 106 -17.24 -5.45 -1.21
N ALA A 107 -18.14 -5.35 -0.23
CA ALA A 107 -19.15 -4.28 -0.20
C ALA A 107 -18.54 -2.87 -0.16
N ARG A 108 -17.28 -2.73 0.27
CA ARG A 108 -16.57 -1.45 0.34
C ARG A 108 -16.13 -0.93 -1.04
N ILE A 109 -16.23 -1.75 -2.08
CA ILE A 109 -15.99 -1.36 -3.48
C ILE A 109 -17.18 -0.56 -4.04
N ALA A 110 -18.36 -0.68 -3.42
CA ALA A 110 -19.58 -0.04 -3.90
C ALA A 110 -19.42 1.49 -4.04
N GLY A 111 -19.76 2.00 -5.22
CA GLY A 111 -19.71 3.44 -5.53
C GLY A 111 -18.31 4.02 -5.76
N GLY A 112 -17.25 3.21 -5.68
CA GLY A 112 -15.88 3.61 -6.01
C GLY A 112 -15.38 2.98 -7.31
N THR A 113 -14.30 3.57 -7.86
CA THR A 113 -13.60 2.97 -9.01
C THR A 113 -12.48 2.08 -8.51
N LEU A 114 -12.54 0.78 -8.81
CA LEU A 114 -11.50 -0.18 -8.41
C LEU A 114 -10.14 0.23 -8.96
N TRP A 115 -9.14 0.24 -8.10
CA TRP A 115 -7.73 0.20 -8.47
C TRP A 115 -7.05 -0.98 -7.78
N TYR A 116 -5.98 -1.48 -8.39
CA TYR A 116 -5.16 -2.52 -7.78
C TYR A 116 -3.72 -2.43 -8.27
N THR A 117 -2.81 -3.02 -7.50
CA THR A 117 -1.44 -3.27 -7.91
C THR A 117 -1.04 -4.70 -7.56
N VAL A 118 -0.12 -5.27 -8.33
CA VAL A 118 0.41 -6.61 -8.08
C VAL A 118 1.57 -6.48 -7.10
N ALA A 119 1.36 -6.94 -5.87
CA ALA A 119 2.41 -6.97 -4.85
C ALA A 119 3.39 -8.13 -5.08
N LYS A 120 2.90 -9.27 -5.59
CA LYS A 120 3.72 -10.48 -5.75
C LYS A 120 3.18 -11.41 -6.84
N LEU A 121 4.10 -12.06 -7.54
CA LEU A 121 3.82 -13.26 -8.33
C LEU A 121 3.98 -14.50 -7.45
N ASN A 122 2.89 -15.19 -7.13
CA ASN A 122 2.92 -16.33 -6.20
C ASN A 122 3.59 -17.57 -6.79
N ASP A 123 3.53 -17.74 -8.11
CA ASP A 123 4.03 -18.92 -8.82
C ASP A 123 4.93 -18.53 -10.00
N TYR A 124 5.78 -17.52 -9.82
CA TYR A 124 6.66 -16.97 -10.87
C TYR A 124 7.49 -18.02 -11.63
N LYS A 125 7.84 -19.15 -10.99
CA LYS A 125 8.56 -20.28 -11.61
C LYS A 125 7.76 -20.97 -12.73
N ALA A 126 6.43 -20.88 -12.69
CA ALA A 126 5.57 -21.39 -13.76
C ALA A 126 5.94 -20.77 -15.12
N CYS A 127 6.49 -19.55 -15.13
CA CYS A 127 6.86 -18.82 -16.34
C CYS A 127 8.22 -19.23 -16.94
N TYR A 128 9.03 -20.06 -16.27
CA TYR A 128 10.43 -20.35 -16.69
C TYR A 128 10.58 -21.16 -17.98
N GLY A 129 9.52 -21.76 -18.50
CA GLY A 129 9.51 -22.51 -19.76
C GLY A 129 8.88 -21.77 -20.94
N MET A 130 8.57 -20.49 -20.81
CA MET A 130 7.92 -19.71 -21.87
C MET A 130 8.94 -19.29 -22.92
N THR A 131 8.80 -19.81 -24.15
CA THR A 131 9.67 -19.50 -25.28
C THR A 131 9.26 -18.23 -26.02
N SER A 132 8.01 -17.79 -25.86
CA SER A 132 7.50 -16.52 -26.37
C SER A 132 6.77 -15.77 -25.25
N TYR A 133 7.19 -14.53 -24.99
CA TYR A 133 6.58 -13.72 -23.95
C TYR A 133 5.20 -13.22 -24.39
N ASN A 134 4.14 -13.76 -23.79
CA ASN A 134 2.80 -13.21 -23.86
C ASN A 134 2.20 -13.10 -22.45
N LYS A 135 2.04 -11.87 -21.97
CA LYS A 135 1.50 -11.57 -20.63
C LYS A 135 0.11 -12.14 -20.38
N GLU A 136 -0.73 -12.23 -21.42
CA GLU A 136 -2.09 -12.76 -21.32
C GLU A 136 -2.12 -14.27 -21.10
N THR A 137 -1.02 -14.97 -21.38
CA THR A 137 -0.92 -16.43 -21.23
C THR A 137 -0.72 -16.83 -19.77
N PHE A 138 -0.15 -15.95 -18.93
CA PHE A 138 0.18 -16.28 -17.54
C PHE A 138 -0.45 -15.38 -16.48
N LEU A 139 -0.80 -14.13 -16.80
CA LEU A 139 -1.51 -13.23 -15.88
C LEU A 139 -3.02 -13.25 -16.15
N PRO A 140 -3.85 -13.23 -15.10
CA PRO A 140 -5.27 -13.04 -15.27
C PRO A 140 -5.58 -11.59 -15.68
N LYS A 141 -6.65 -11.42 -16.45
CA LYS A 141 -7.30 -10.12 -16.62
C LYS A 141 -8.15 -9.85 -15.38
N ILE A 142 -7.87 -8.76 -14.68
CA ILE A 142 -8.65 -8.30 -13.54
C ILE A 142 -9.67 -7.26 -14.02
N THR A 143 -10.92 -7.39 -13.59
CA THR A 143 -12.02 -6.48 -13.92
C THR A 143 -12.90 -6.26 -12.70
N GLN A 144 -13.54 -5.09 -12.62
CA GLN A 144 -14.61 -4.84 -11.66
C GLN A 144 -15.95 -5.24 -12.26
N GLU A 145 -16.73 -6.05 -11.55
CA GLU A 145 -18.12 -6.38 -11.89
C GLU A 145 -19.00 -6.00 -10.68
N GLY A 146 -19.54 -4.78 -10.66
CA GLY A 146 -20.26 -4.24 -9.49
C GLY A 146 -19.34 -4.08 -8.27
N ASN A 147 -19.61 -4.85 -7.22
CA ASN A 147 -18.80 -4.89 -5.99
C ASN A 147 -17.77 -6.04 -6.00
N ASP A 148 -17.63 -6.72 -7.14
CA ASP A 148 -16.72 -7.85 -7.28
C ASP A 148 -15.44 -7.45 -8.01
N ILE A 149 -14.31 -7.92 -7.48
CA ILE A 149 -13.05 -8.04 -8.23
C ILE A 149 -13.08 -9.41 -8.90
N VAL A 150 -13.13 -9.43 -10.22
CA VAL A 150 -13.21 -10.65 -11.02
C VAL A 150 -11.90 -10.84 -11.77
N TRP A 151 -11.36 -12.05 -11.73
CA TRP A 151 -10.15 -12.40 -12.48
C TRP A 151 -10.41 -13.57 -13.42
N LYS A 152 -10.01 -13.38 -14.68
CA LYS A 152 -10.17 -14.38 -15.75
C LYS A 152 -8.85 -14.56 -16.46
N TYR A 153 -8.33 -15.78 -16.41
CA TYR A 153 -7.21 -16.20 -17.26
C TYR A 153 -7.72 -16.46 -18.67
N LYS A 154 -6.86 -16.20 -19.67
CA LYS A 154 -7.14 -16.58 -21.05
C LYS A 154 -7.27 -18.11 -21.16
N ASP A 155 -8.22 -18.55 -21.96
CA ASP A 155 -8.36 -19.97 -22.31
C ASP A 155 -7.33 -20.31 -23.39
N GLY A 156 -6.59 -21.41 -23.18
CA GLY A 156 -5.46 -21.81 -24.02
C GLY A 156 -4.68 -22.98 -23.45
N ASP A 157 -3.66 -23.42 -24.20
CA ASP A 157 -3.09 -24.77 -24.25
C ASP A 157 -2.38 -25.37 -23.00
N SER A 158 -2.67 -24.92 -21.77
CA SER A 158 -2.56 -25.81 -20.59
C SER A 158 -2.81 -25.12 -19.24
N GLY A 159 -3.00 -23.80 -19.19
CA GLY A 159 -2.91 -23.09 -17.91
C GLY A 159 -1.56 -23.30 -17.19
N LYS A 160 -0.60 -23.97 -17.83
CA LYS A 160 0.69 -24.42 -17.28
C LYS A 160 1.54 -23.25 -16.80
N PHE A 161 1.44 -22.14 -17.52
CA PHE A 161 2.18 -20.92 -17.23
C PHE A 161 1.42 -19.98 -16.29
N ARG A 162 0.16 -20.25 -15.92
CA ARG A 162 -0.63 -19.36 -15.06
C ARG A 162 0.08 -19.18 -13.72
N THR A 163 0.26 -17.92 -13.33
CA THR A 163 0.74 -17.57 -11.99
C THR A 163 -0.39 -17.02 -11.15
N GLY A 164 -0.49 -17.48 -9.91
CA GLY A 164 -1.24 -16.76 -8.89
C GLY A 164 -0.61 -15.40 -8.61
N LEU A 165 -1.38 -14.47 -8.07
CA LEU A 165 -0.98 -13.10 -7.76
C LEU A 165 -1.38 -12.73 -6.34
N THR A 166 -0.57 -11.95 -5.65
CA THR A 166 -1.04 -11.16 -4.50
C THR A 166 -1.35 -9.76 -4.99
N LEU A 167 -2.62 -9.34 -4.89
CA LEU A 167 -3.03 -7.98 -5.21
C LEU A 167 -3.16 -7.15 -3.93
N ILE A 168 -2.72 -5.90 -3.98
CA ILE A 168 -3.22 -4.85 -3.09
C ILE A 168 -4.30 -4.12 -3.90
N TYR A 169 -5.50 -3.97 -3.33
CA TYR A 169 -6.63 -3.37 -4.02
C TYR A 169 -7.29 -2.28 -3.19
N GLY A 170 -8.00 -1.41 -3.88
CA GLY A 170 -8.64 -0.26 -3.29
C GLY A 170 -9.65 0.39 -4.23
N VAL A 171 -10.16 1.54 -3.79
CA VAL A 171 -11.03 2.40 -4.61
C VAL A 171 -10.51 3.83 -4.63
N PHE A 172 -10.79 4.53 -5.72
CA PHE A 172 -10.81 5.99 -5.75
C PHE A 172 -12.17 6.50 -5.26
#